data_AF-A0A0V0XFD6-F1
#
_entry.id   AF-A0A0V0XFD6-F1
#
_cell.length_a   1.000
_cell.length_b   1.000
_cell.length_c   1.000
_cell.angle_alpha   90.00
_cell.angle_beta   90.00
_cell.angle_gamma   90.00
#
_symmetry.space_group_name_H-M   'P 1'
#
loop_
_entity.id
_entity.type
_entity.pdbx_description
1 polymer ?
#
loop_
_entity_poly.entity_id
_entity_poly.type
_entity_poly.pdbx_seq_one_letter_code
_entity_poly.pdbx_strand_id
1 'polypeptide(L)' 'LIQLAVRFNGLKQRKNQSIREFAQEVAELGRRAGKSESELVARFICGVASKEVHRELCLREPTTLVKARQLAENAAELET' A
#
# COMPACT_ATOMS: atom_id res chain seq x y z
N LEU A 1 21.36 -1.79 2.55
CA LEU A 1 20.26 -2.57 1.90
C LEU A 1 19.40 -3.34 2.90
N ILE A 2 19.99 -4.17 3.79
CA ILE A 2 19.26 -4.97 4.79
C ILE A 2 18.28 -4.13 5.64
N GLN A 3 18.72 -2.98 6.14
CA GLN A 3 17.87 -2.11 6.97
C GLN A 3 16.65 -1.54 6.20
N LEU A 4 16.79 -1.27 4.90
CA LEU A 4 15.68 -0.75 4.08
C LEU A 4 14.64 -1.84 3.80
N ALA A 5 15.06 -3.07 3.55
CA ALA A 5 14.14 -4.20 3.39
C ALA A 5 13.35 -4.49 4.68
N VAL A 6 14.01 -4.45 5.84
CA VAL A 6 13.35 -4.61 7.15
C VAL A 6 12.33 -3.49 7.38
N ARG A 7 12.72 -2.22 7.16
CA ARG A 7 11.80 -1.08 7.29
C ARG A 7 10.64 -1.17 6.32
N PHE A 8 10.89 -1.56 5.08
CA PHE A 8 9.86 -1.75 4.06
C PHE A 8 8.84 -2.79 4.52
N ASN A 9 9.29 -3.97 4.96
CA ASN A 9 8.40 -5.04 5.41
C ASN A 9 7.51 -4.63 6.59
N GLY A 10 7.98 -3.70 7.43
CA GLY A 10 7.24 -3.15 8.56
C GLY A 10 6.25 -2.03 8.22
N LEU A 11 6.16 -1.57 6.96
CA LEU A 11 5.26 -0.48 6.59
C LEU A 11 3.79 -0.82 6.82
N LYS A 12 3.13 0.06 7.57
CA LYS A 12 1.69 0.09 7.85
C LYS A 12 1.20 1.54 7.74
N GLN A 13 0.01 1.73 7.18
CA GLN A 13 -0.65 3.03 7.12
C GLN A 13 -0.89 3.52 8.55
N ARG A 14 -0.36 4.68 8.87
CA ARG A 14 -0.48 5.29 10.20
C ARG A 14 -1.88 5.88 10.39
N LYS A 15 -2.31 6.04 11.64
CA LYS A 15 -3.54 6.78 11.97
C LYS A 15 -3.43 8.20 11.36
N ASN A 16 -4.48 8.63 10.67
CA ASN A 16 -4.57 9.91 9.94
C ASN A 16 -3.64 10.06 8.72
N GLN A 17 -2.89 9.01 8.33
CA GLN A 17 -2.17 9.02 7.06
C GLN A 17 -3.14 8.71 5.93
N SER A 18 -3.20 9.57 4.91
CA SER A 18 -4.03 9.31 3.74
C SER A 18 -3.53 8.11 2.95
N ILE A 19 -4.42 7.50 2.16
CA ILE A 19 -4.09 6.38 1.27
C ILE A 19 -3.00 6.78 0.26
N ARG A 20 -3.07 8.02 -0.23
CA ARG A 20 -2.08 8.60 -1.14
C ARG A 20 -0.69 8.69 -0.52
N GLU A 21 -0.58 9.27 0.68
CA GLU A 21 0.69 9.39 1.40
C GLU A 21 1.27 8.01 1.71
N PHE A 22 0.43 7.06 2.11
CA PHE A 22 0.88 5.70 2.37
C PHE A 22 1.40 5.00 1.10
N ALA A 23 0.69 5.13 -0.03
CA ALA A 23 1.15 4.60 -1.30
C ALA A 23 2.50 5.21 -1.73
N GLN A 24 2.68 6.52 -1.52
CA GLN A 24 3.96 7.20 -1.80
C GLN A 24 5.09 6.65 -0.92
N GLU A 25 4.86 6.48 0.38
CA GLU A 25 5.85 5.92 1.31
C GLU A 25 6.27 4.49 0.92
N VAL A 26 5.30 3.65 0.56
CA VAL A 26 5.55 2.29 0.03
C VAL A 26 6.41 2.35 -1.23
N ALA A 27 6.06 3.23 -2.17
CA ALA A 27 6.76 3.36 -3.44
C ALA A 27 8.21 3.84 -3.25
N GLU A 28 8.41 4.88 -2.44
CA GLU A 28 9.72 5.48 -2.19
C GLU A 28 10.65 4.53 -1.45
N LEU A 29 10.19 3.96 -0.33
CA LEU A 29 11.03 3.07 0.47
C LEU A 29 11.29 1.75 -0.27
N GLY A 30 10.28 1.22 -0.97
CA GLY A 30 10.40 -0.02 -1.73
C GLY A 30 11.36 0.11 -2.91
N ARG A 31 11.28 1.18 -3.71
CA ARG A 31 12.25 1.42 -4.80
C ARG A 31 13.67 1.54 -4.29
N ARG A 32 13.89 2.25 -3.17
CA ARG A 32 15.21 2.35 -2.53
C ARG A 32 15.71 1.02 -1.98
N ALA A 33 14.80 0.12 -1.62
CA ALA A 33 15.10 -1.24 -1.18
C ALA A 33 15.23 -2.25 -2.35
N GLY A 34 15.08 -1.82 -3.60
CA GLY A 34 15.16 -2.69 -4.78
C GLY A 34 13.94 -3.61 -4.95
N LYS A 35 12.76 -3.21 -4.45
CA LYS A 35 11.53 -3.99 -4.51
C LYS A 35 10.86 -3.92 -5.89
N SER A 36 10.37 -5.07 -6.35
CA SER A 36 9.55 -5.19 -7.55
C SER A 36 8.16 -4.60 -7.36
N GLU A 37 7.47 -4.31 -8.46
CA GLU A 37 6.09 -3.78 -8.41
C GLU A 37 5.13 -4.69 -7.65
N SER A 38 5.25 -6.01 -7.83
CA SER A 38 4.45 -7.00 -7.09
C SER A 38 4.67 -6.91 -5.58
N GLU A 39 5.91 -6.67 -5.13
CA GLU A 39 6.22 -6.50 -3.71
C GLU A 39 5.68 -5.18 -3.16
N LEU A 40 5.67 -4.11 -3.97
CA LEU A 40 5.05 -2.83 -3.59
C LEU A 40 3.54 -3.00 -3.39
N VAL A 41 2.86 -3.63 -4.35
CA VAL A 41 1.43 -3.94 -4.27
C VAL A 41 1.14 -4.78 -3.03
N ALA A 42 1.85 -5.89 -2.84
CA ALA A 42 1.63 -6.77 -1.68
C ALA A 42 1.84 -6.03 -0.35
N ARG A 43 2.87 -5.17 -0.26
CA ARG A 43 3.11 -4.38 0.95
C ARG A 43 2.00 -3.36 1.20
N PHE A 44 1.54 -2.67 0.15
CA PHE A 44 0.44 -1.73 0.24
C PHE A 44 -0.84 -2.41 0.71
N ILE A 45 -1.26 -3.52 0.07
CA ILE A 45 -2.47 -4.28 0.45
C ILE A 45 -2.40 -4.78 1.89
N CYS A 46 -1.27 -5.36 2.30
CA CYS A 46 -1.09 -5.85 3.67
C CYS A 46 -0.91 -4.72 4.68
N GLY A 47 -0.74 -3.48 4.22
CA GLY A 47 -0.33 -2.33 5.04
C GLY A 47 -1.41 -1.29 5.25
N VAL A 48 -2.48 -1.27 4.44
CA VAL A 48 -3.62 -0.37 4.64
C VAL A 48 -4.27 -0.58 6.01
N ALA A 49 -4.80 0.50 6.58
CA ALA A 49 -5.40 0.49 7.90
C ALA A 49 -6.87 0.04 7.89
N SER A 50 -7.63 0.39 6.84
CA SER A 50 -9.04 -0.01 6.70
C SER A 50 -9.15 -1.48 6.28
N LYS A 51 -10.01 -2.22 6.98
CA LYS A 51 -10.35 -3.62 6.65
C LYS A 51 -11.18 -3.72 5.37
N GLU A 52 -12.01 -2.72 5.07
CA GLU A 52 -12.86 -2.72 3.88
C GLU A 52 -12.02 -2.42 2.64
N VAL A 53 -11.15 -1.42 2.71
CA VAL A 53 -10.10 -1.18 1.69
C VAL A 53 -9.25 -2.43 1.47
N HIS A 54 -8.79 -3.10 2.53
CA HIS A 54 -8.03 -4.35 2.39
C HIS A 54 -8.82 -5.44 1.65
N ARG A 55 -10.10 -5.64 1.99
CA ARG A 55 -10.98 -6.61 1.32
C ARG A 55 -11.17 -6.28 -0.15
N GLU A 56 -11.44 -5.02 -0.49
CA GLU A 56 -11.63 -4.58 -1.87
C GLU A 56 -10.36 -4.84 -2.70
N LEU A 57 -9.19 -4.53 -2.15
CA LEU A 57 -7.92 -4.77 -2.85
C LEU A 57 -7.65 -6.26 -3.05
N CYS A 58 -7.95 -7.11 -2.06
CA CYS A 58 -7.83 -8.56 -2.19
C CYS A 58 -8.82 -9.13 -3.22
N LEU A 59 -10.01 -8.55 -3.34
CA LEU A 59 -11.01 -8.99 -4.33
C LEU A 59 -10.63 -8.58 -5.76
N ARG A 60 -10.08 -7.38 -5.94
CA ARG A 60 -9.75 -6.81 -7.25
C ARG A 60 -8.39 -7.21 -7.78
N GLU A 61 -7.51 -7.71 -6.91
CA GLU A 61 -6.16 -8.18 -7.23
C GLU A 61 -5.37 -7.21 -8.15
N PRO A 62 -5.21 -5.93 -7.77
CA PRO A 62 -4.54 -4.96 -8.62
C PRO A 62 -3.09 -5.36 -8.87
N THR A 63 -2.64 -5.30 -10.11
CA THR A 63 -1.27 -5.68 -10.49
C THR A 63 -0.26 -4.54 -10.39
N THR A 64 -0.72 -3.31 -10.15
CA THR A 64 0.14 -2.12 -10.06
C THR A 64 -0.17 -1.30 -8.82
N LEU A 65 0.85 -0.65 -8.24
CA LEU A 65 0.65 0.20 -7.06
C LEU A 65 -0.27 1.40 -7.37
N VAL A 66 -0.23 1.89 -8.62
CA VAL A 66 -1.12 2.97 -9.07
C VAL A 66 -2.58 2.54 -9.04
N LYS A 67 -2.90 1.35 -9.59
CA LYS A 67 -4.27 0.80 -9.56
C LYS A 67 -4.70 0.48 -8.13
N ALA A 68 -3.82 -0.10 -7.32
CA ALA A 68 -4.11 -0.39 -5.91
C ALA A 68 -4.46 0.89 -5.13
N ARG A 69 -3.71 1.97 -5.32
CA ARG A 69 -4.02 3.28 -4.70
C ARG A 69 -5.38 3.82 -5.16
N GLN A 70 -5.69 3.77 -6.46
CA GLN A 70 -6.97 4.26 -6.99
C GLN A 70 -8.17 3.48 -6.42
N LEU A 71 -8.08 2.15 -6.39
CA LEU A 71 -9.13 1.31 -5.79
C LEU A 71 -9.28 1.59 -4.30
N ALA A 72 -8.17 1.79 -3.59
CA ALA A 72 -8.20 2.10 -2.17
C ALA A 72 -8.83 3.48 -1.89
N GLU A 73 -8.50 4.52 -2.68
CA GLU A 73 -9.13 5.84 -2.58
C GLU A 73 -10.66 5.73 -2.82
N ASN A 74 -11.08 5.04 -3.89
CA ASN A 74 -12.50 4.85 -4.18
C ASN A 74 -13.23 4.08 -3.06
N ALA A 75 -12.61 3.05 -2.50
CA ALA A 75 -13.19 2.26 -1.41
C ALA A 75 -13.35 3.11 -0.13
N ALA A 76 -12.37 3.94 0.20
CA ALA A 76 -12.44 4.81 1.38
C ALA A 76 -13.46 5.95 1.26
N GLU A 77 -13.75 6.42 0.04
CA GLU A 77 -14.83 7.40 -0.20
C GLU A 77 -16.24 6.79 -0.01
N LEU A 78 -16.38 5.47 -0.14
CA LEU A 78 -17.64 4.77 0.10
C LEU A 78 -17.88 4.45 1.59
N GLU A 79 -16.88 4.63 2.45
CA GLU A 79 -16.99 4.47 3.91
C GLU A 79 -17.63 5.70 4.60
N THR A 80 -17.74 6.84 3.91
CA THR A 80 -18.28 8.11 4.42
C THR A 80 -19.72 8.36 4.02
#